data_AF-A0A9E8MMH2-F1
#
_entry.id   AF-A0A9E8MMH2-F1
#
_cell.length_a   1.000
_cell.length_b   1.000
_cell.length_c   1.000
_cell.angle_alpha   90.00
_cell.angle_beta   90.00
_cell.angle_gamma   90.00
#
_symmetry.space_group_name_H-M   'P 1'
#
loop_
_entity.id
_entity.type
_entity.pdbx_description
1 polymer ?
#
loop_
_entity_poly.entity_id
_entity_poly.type
_entity_poly.pdbx_seq_one_letter_code
_entity_poly.pdbx_strand_id
1 'polypeptide(L)'
;MPLTVVGEQLTTLVIVGIVIALALVVTVVLLRGIKVAKPDEAIIVTSKQRATQERPQNNEFDNVGQKVVFGSRVFVKPVVEAYFKLSLRSRQLNVQATAQTKDAITIKVNAVAVVKVGGSETMVRAAAQRFLNQQDQIESSTEEVLSGSVRSIVGQLTVTEIITNRSALQEQVLEAVREALDIQGLQIDTLQIKEIDDDNNYIRDLGRAEAARVKQVAEVAEAIAQQASEEARINAAQAIAEQQRKLDLRNAEIQKETDKARAEASAAKPLADAIAQQEVVAQQEITAAKRVGLRKQELDAEVRAVADAQAYALEKQADGAAAAAVANAAADRDSRRAAAEAIESEGIAEKNRRIAAAQAIEAEGIAEKNRRIAASEALVAEGEAEASAIRSKGTAEADSTRAQAEALAERADALLKQRIIDQLPAIVRAASEPLSAISSMTVISSDGVGQVGDNVAGQLATSTKLIKDLVGIDIAEIMTGRATGSAAGAAIGEALAGGATTSTGAGAASPRKKAAPNQPSGS
;
A
#
# COMPACT_ATOMS: atom_id res chain seq x y z
N MET A 1 64.28 -98.72 14.10
CA MET A 1 62.96 -98.04 14.11
C MET A 1 63.10 -96.70 14.84
N PRO A 2 62.53 -95.60 14.35
CA PRO A 2 63.25 -94.70 13.45
C PRO A 2 63.61 -93.34 14.06
N LEU A 3 64.91 -93.06 14.23
CA LEU A 3 65.41 -91.70 14.51
C LEU A 3 65.32 -90.76 13.28
N THR A 4 65.11 -91.30 12.09
CA THR A 4 64.93 -90.51 10.85
C THR A 4 63.57 -89.83 10.80
N VAL A 5 62.52 -90.44 11.39
CA VAL A 5 61.17 -89.85 11.41
C VAL A 5 61.14 -88.61 12.30
N VAL A 6 61.87 -88.59 13.42
CA VAL A 6 61.89 -87.41 14.33
C VAL A 6 62.55 -86.20 13.68
N GLY A 7 63.62 -86.40 12.89
CA GLY A 7 64.29 -85.33 12.16
C GLY A 7 63.43 -84.72 11.05
N GLU A 8 62.67 -85.55 10.33
CA GLU A 8 61.75 -85.13 9.26
C GLU A 8 60.51 -84.40 9.81
N GLN A 9 60.05 -84.78 11.01
CA GLN A 9 58.95 -84.11 11.73
C GLN A 9 59.39 -82.74 12.27
N LEU A 10 60.64 -82.60 12.73
CA LEU A 10 61.20 -81.31 13.18
C LEU A 10 61.38 -80.33 12.01
N THR A 11 61.92 -80.77 10.87
CA THR A 11 62.08 -79.90 9.69
C THR A 11 60.73 -79.45 9.11
N THR A 12 59.73 -80.34 9.06
CA THR A 12 58.37 -79.96 8.67
C THR A 12 57.73 -78.98 9.66
N LEU A 13 57.89 -79.18 10.98
CA LEU A 13 57.43 -78.21 11.99
C LEU A 13 58.07 -76.83 11.84
N VAL A 14 59.37 -76.75 11.54
CA VAL A 14 60.06 -75.47 11.29
C VAL A 14 59.57 -74.81 10.00
N ILE A 15 59.39 -75.57 8.91
CA ILE A 15 58.87 -75.03 7.64
C ILE A 15 57.44 -74.52 7.82
N VAL A 16 56.57 -75.29 8.49
CA VAL A 16 55.20 -74.89 8.80
C VAL A 16 55.20 -73.64 9.70
N GLY A 17 56.09 -73.58 10.70
CA GLY A 17 56.27 -72.40 11.55
C GLY A 17 56.69 -71.14 10.77
N ILE A 18 57.62 -71.26 9.82
CA ILE A 18 58.05 -70.16 8.94
C ILE A 18 56.91 -69.72 8.02
N VAL A 19 56.18 -70.67 7.42
CA VAL A 19 55.03 -70.37 6.54
C VAL A 19 53.92 -69.66 7.33
N ILE A 20 53.62 -70.09 8.55
CA ILE A 20 52.64 -69.42 9.41
C ILE A 20 53.12 -68.02 9.81
N ALA A 21 54.39 -67.85 10.16
CA ALA A 21 54.96 -66.54 10.49
C ALA A 21 54.90 -65.58 9.28
N LEU A 22 55.22 -66.08 8.09
CA LEU A 22 55.18 -65.30 6.84
C LEU A 22 53.73 -64.95 6.47
N ALA A 23 52.79 -65.90 6.63
CA ALA A 23 51.37 -65.64 6.48
C ALA A 23 50.88 -64.57 7.47
N LEU A 24 51.28 -64.64 8.74
CA LEU A 24 50.90 -63.67 9.78
C LEU A 24 51.46 -62.28 9.49
N VAL A 25 52.71 -62.17 9.04
CA VAL A 25 53.32 -60.91 8.61
C VAL A 25 52.56 -60.33 7.41
N VAL A 26 52.26 -61.16 6.40
CA VAL A 26 51.48 -60.74 5.22
C VAL A 26 50.08 -60.28 5.63
N THR A 27 49.39 -61.01 6.52
CA THR A 27 48.09 -60.62 7.06
C THR A 27 48.15 -59.28 7.81
N VAL A 28 49.16 -59.05 8.64
CA VAL A 28 49.35 -57.76 9.35
C VAL A 28 49.61 -56.61 8.36
N VAL A 29 50.40 -56.84 7.31
CA VAL A 29 50.66 -55.84 6.26
C VAL A 29 49.38 -55.51 5.47
N LEU A 30 48.59 -56.52 5.12
CA LEU A 30 47.28 -56.35 4.47
C LEU A 30 46.31 -55.58 5.38
N LEU A 31 46.21 -55.93 6.66
CA LEU A 31 45.33 -55.23 7.61
C LEU A 31 45.77 -53.77 7.81
N ARG A 32 47.08 -53.48 7.83
CA ARG A 32 47.60 -52.10 7.91
C ARG A 32 47.32 -51.25 6.67
N GLY A 33 47.15 -51.88 5.51
CA GLY A 33 46.80 -51.23 4.24
C GLY A 33 45.35 -50.71 4.20
N ILE A 34 44.47 -51.21 5.06
CA ILE A 34 43.08 -50.72 5.13
C ILE A 34 43.08 -49.38 5.89
N LYS A 35 42.77 -48.29 5.21
CA LYS A 35 42.52 -46.98 5.80
C LYS A 35 41.05 -46.60 5.66
N VAL A 36 40.52 -45.95 6.69
CA VAL A 36 39.12 -45.52 6.73
C VAL A 36 39.09 -44.00 6.73
N ALA A 37 38.41 -43.42 5.75
CA ALA A 37 38.11 -41.99 5.70
C ALA A 37 36.92 -41.70 6.63
N LYS A 38 37.05 -40.68 7.49
CA LYS A 38 35.89 -40.15 8.22
C LYS A 38 35.01 -39.32 7.26
N PRO A 39 33.73 -39.05 7.60
CA PRO A 39 32.87 -38.22 6.75
C PRO A 39 33.41 -36.80 6.48
N ASP A 40 34.25 -36.27 7.36
CA ASP A 40 34.88 -34.95 7.29
C ASP A 40 36.33 -34.98 6.75
N GLU A 41 36.81 -36.14 6.28
CA GLU A 41 38.15 -36.34 5.74
C GLU A 41 38.08 -36.97 4.33
N ALA A 42 38.83 -36.44 3.38
CA ALA A 42 39.12 -37.10 2.11
C ALA A 42 40.48 -37.80 2.20
N ILE A 43 40.56 -39.04 1.69
CA ILE A 43 41.85 -39.73 1.51
C ILE A 43 42.24 -39.64 0.04
N ILE A 44 43.40 -39.02 -0.22
CA ILE A 44 44.02 -39.01 -1.54
C ILE A 44 45.08 -40.10 -1.56
N VAL A 45 44.94 -41.04 -2.49
CA VAL A 45 45.92 -42.11 -2.73
C VAL A 45 46.66 -41.80 -4.01
N THR A 46 47.99 -41.70 -3.92
CA THR A 46 48.86 -41.54 -5.09
C THR A 46 49.58 -42.85 -5.39
N SER A 47 49.55 -43.25 -6.66
CA SER A 47 50.24 -44.46 -7.13
C SER A 47 51.27 -44.08 -8.19
N LYS A 48 52.42 -44.77 -8.21
CA LYS A 48 53.48 -44.55 -9.20
C LYS A 48 53.13 -44.99 -10.64
N GLN A 49 51.99 -45.65 -10.86
CA GLN A 49 51.63 -46.26 -12.14
C GLN A 49 50.13 -46.16 -12.43
N ARG A 50 49.69 -45.06 -13.04
CA ARG A 50 48.52 -45.01 -13.92
C ARG A 50 48.63 -43.79 -14.83
N ALA A 51 49.12 -44.03 -16.04
CA ALA A 51 49.23 -43.04 -17.12
C ALA A 51 48.54 -43.55 -18.39
N THR A 52 47.48 -44.36 -18.24
CA THR A 52 46.83 -45.02 -19.37
C THR A 52 45.33 -45.16 -19.10
N GLN A 53 44.61 -44.07 -19.26
CA GLN A 53 43.21 -44.13 -19.65
C GLN A 53 42.95 -42.98 -20.64
N GLU A 54 42.32 -43.32 -21.76
CA GLU A 54 42.22 -42.50 -22.96
C GLU A 54 41.47 -41.20 -22.72
N ARG A 55 41.97 -40.15 -23.38
CA ARG A 55 41.62 -38.73 -23.24
C ARG A 55 40.19 -38.46 -23.75
N PRO A 56 39.27 -37.88 -22.98
CA PRO A 56 38.25 -37.00 -23.55
C PRO A 56 38.88 -35.64 -23.89
N GLN A 57 38.48 -35.04 -25.01
CA GLN A 57 39.17 -33.94 -25.72
C GLN A 57 39.11 -32.55 -25.05
N ASN A 58 39.14 -32.43 -23.71
CA ASN A 58 39.20 -31.12 -23.05
C ASN A 58 40.53 -30.93 -22.33
N ASN A 59 41.14 -29.76 -22.57
CA ASN A 59 42.46 -29.32 -22.16
C ASN A 59 42.59 -29.05 -20.64
N GLU A 60 42.12 -29.97 -19.80
CA GLU A 60 42.33 -29.92 -18.35
C GLU A 60 43.48 -30.86 -18.01
N PHE A 61 44.46 -30.38 -17.24
CA PHE A 61 45.61 -31.17 -16.80
C PHE A 61 45.17 -32.24 -15.81
N ASP A 62 44.57 -33.31 -16.33
CA ASP A 62 44.12 -34.44 -15.54
C ASP A 62 45.34 -35.16 -14.98
N ASN A 63 45.56 -34.97 -13.69
CA ASN A 63 46.67 -35.59 -12.98
C ASN A 63 46.33 -37.08 -12.76
N VAL A 64 46.57 -37.90 -13.78
CA VAL A 64 46.11 -39.31 -13.97
C VAL A 64 46.52 -40.31 -12.85
N GLY A 65 47.32 -39.91 -11.86
CA GLY A 65 47.88 -40.80 -10.82
C GLY A 65 47.23 -40.75 -9.42
N GLN A 66 46.27 -39.86 -9.18
CA GLN A 66 45.66 -39.66 -7.86
C GLN A 66 44.21 -40.16 -7.82
N LYS A 67 43.87 -40.95 -6.80
CA LYS A 67 42.51 -41.41 -6.52
C LYS A 67 42.00 -40.73 -5.25
N VAL A 68 40.86 -40.05 -5.33
CA VAL A 68 40.21 -39.44 -4.17
C VAL A 68 39.12 -40.37 -3.65
N VAL A 69 39.04 -40.56 -2.33
CA VAL A 69 38.02 -41.40 -1.70
C VAL A 69 37.38 -40.64 -0.53
N PHE A 70 36.06 -40.58 -0.55
CA PHE A 70 35.22 -39.93 0.46
C PHE A 70 34.55 -40.96 1.36
N GLY A 71 34.59 -40.74 2.68
CA GLY A 71 33.74 -41.43 3.67
C GLY A 71 33.72 -42.96 3.62
N SER A 72 34.70 -43.60 2.97
CA SER A 72 34.72 -45.02 2.69
C SER A 72 36.10 -45.64 2.94
N ARG A 73 36.12 -46.97 3.03
CA ARG A 73 37.34 -47.73 3.27
C ARG A 73 38.12 -47.81 1.97
N VAL A 74 39.40 -47.44 2.02
CA VAL A 74 40.33 -47.59 0.89
C VAL A 74 41.48 -48.51 1.30
N PHE A 75 41.78 -49.46 0.43
CA PHE A 75 42.95 -50.30 0.57
C PHE A 75 44.13 -49.61 -0.11
N VAL A 76 45.08 -49.15 0.69
CA VAL A 76 46.32 -48.51 0.24
C VAL A 76 47.42 -49.56 0.29
N LYS A 77 48.02 -49.85 -0.87
CA LYS A 77 49.14 -50.81 -0.96
C LYS A 77 50.38 -50.23 -0.26
N PRO A 78 50.82 -50.79 0.89
CA PRO A 78 51.79 -50.14 1.77
C PRO A 78 53.20 -49.94 1.19
N VAL A 79 53.52 -50.56 0.04
CA VAL A 79 54.86 -50.49 -0.59
C VAL A 79 54.88 -49.61 -1.84
N VAL A 80 53.75 -49.43 -2.53
CA VAL A 80 53.69 -48.77 -3.86
C VAL A 80 52.78 -47.54 -3.91
N GLU A 81 51.92 -47.36 -2.91
CA GLU A 81 50.96 -46.26 -2.82
C GLU A 81 51.22 -45.44 -1.56
N ALA A 82 51.24 -44.11 -1.72
CA ALA A 82 51.23 -43.19 -0.58
C ALA A 82 49.81 -42.63 -0.41
N TYR A 83 49.44 -42.34 0.84
CA TYR A 83 48.14 -41.77 1.16
C TYR A 83 48.30 -40.50 1.99
N PHE A 84 47.37 -39.56 1.77
CA PHE A 84 47.29 -38.31 2.52
C PHE A 84 45.84 -38.06 2.92
N LYS A 85 45.66 -37.39 4.06
CA LYS A 85 44.34 -37.02 4.57
C LYS A 85 44.15 -35.53 4.41
N LEU A 86 43.04 -35.13 3.81
CA LEU A 86 42.63 -33.75 3.65
C LEU A 86 41.35 -33.52 4.46
N SER A 87 41.34 -32.51 5.34
CA SER A 87 40.14 -32.18 6.10
C SER A 87 39.18 -31.34 5.27
N LEU A 88 37.94 -31.82 5.13
CA LEU A 88 36.83 -31.18 4.41
C LEU A 88 35.98 -30.29 5.31
N ARG A 89 36.36 -30.11 6.58
CA ARG A 89 35.63 -29.30 7.54
C ARG A 89 35.60 -27.83 7.13
N SER A 90 34.46 -27.19 7.31
CA SER A 90 34.32 -25.74 7.14
C SER A 90 35.16 -24.97 8.16
N ARG A 91 35.82 -23.92 7.69
CA ARG A 91 36.66 -23.02 8.45
C ARG A 91 36.07 -21.62 8.37
N GLN A 92 36.00 -20.94 9.50
CA GLN A 92 35.55 -19.56 9.56
C GLN A 92 36.77 -18.64 9.53
N LEU A 93 36.78 -17.72 8.58
CA LEU A 93 37.85 -16.75 8.37
C LEU A 93 37.31 -15.34 8.63
N ASN A 94 38.07 -14.56 9.39
CA ASN A 94 37.82 -13.13 9.51
C ASN A 94 38.74 -12.44 8.50
N VAL A 95 38.15 -11.74 7.55
CA VAL A 95 38.87 -11.06 6.47
C VAL A 95 38.82 -9.57 6.73
N GLN A 96 39.98 -8.92 6.72
CA GLN A 96 40.08 -7.47 6.82
C GLN A 96 40.74 -6.94 5.55
N ALA A 97 40.04 -6.08 4.83
CA ALA A 97 40.53 -5.51 3.58
C ALA A 97 40.48 -3.97 3.65
N THR A 98 41.65 -3.34 3.60
CA THR A 98 41.77 -1.91 3.33
C THR A 98 41.79 -1.70 1.81
N ALA A 99 40.87 -0.87 1.32
CA ALA A 99 40.69 -0.60 -0.09
C ALA A 99 40.33 0.87 -0.32
N GLN A 100 40.73 1.41 -1.46
CA GLN A 100 40.30 2.73 -1.92
C GLN A 100 39.10 2.55 -2.84
N THR A 101 38.00 3.25 -2.57
CA THR A 101 36.79 3.23 -3.40
C THR A 101 36.97 4.05 -4.68
N LYS A 102 35.97 4.00 -5.57
CA LYS A 102 35.92 4.82 -6.79
C LYS A 102 36.05 6.33 -6.52
N ASP A 103 35.60 6.80 -5.36
CA ASP A 103 35.66 8.20 -4.92
C ASP A 103 37.00 8.58 -4.29
N ALA A 104 38.02 7.71 -4.43
CA ALA A 104 39.34 7.86 -3.83
C ALA A 104 39.35 7.86 -2.27
N ILE A 105 38.28 7.40 -1.63
CA ILE A 105 38.16 7.32 -0.16
C ILE A 105 38.67 5.96 0.31
N THR A 106 39.57 5.96 1.29
CA THR A 106 40.09 4.72 1.88
C THR A 106 39.11 4.21 2.93
N ILE A 107 38.63 2.98 2.73
CA ILE A 107 37.74 2.29 3.66
C ILE A 107 38.35 0.96 4.12
N LYS A 108 38.01 0.57 5.34
CA LYS A 108 38.32 -0.73 5.92
C LYS A 108 37.05 -1.57 5.95
N VAL A 109 37.08 -2.70 5.24
CA VAL A 109 35.96 -3.63 5.18
C VAL A 109 36.31 -4.87 5.97
N ASN A 110 35.51 -5.15 6.99
CA ASN A 110 35.60 -6.37 7.79
C ASN A 110 34.52 -7.34 7.33
N ALA A 111 34.92 -8.54 6.96
CA ALA A 111 34.02 -9.60 6.51
C ALA A 111 34.29 -10.91 7.26
N VAL A 112 33.28 -11.76 7.31
CA VAL A 112 33.43 -13.16 7.72
C VAL A 112 33.04 -14.05 6.57
N ALA A 113 33.95 -14.96 6.23
CA ALA A 113 33.72 -15.99 5.25
C ALA A 113 33.76 -17.35 5.93
N VAL A 114 32.90 -18.26 5.49
CA VAL A 114 33.00 -19.68 5.83
C VAL A 114 33.40 -20.42 4.56
N VAL A 115 34.57 -21.03 4.60
CA VAL A 115 35.16 -21.74 3.46
C VAL A 115 35.39 -23.20 3.81
N LYS A 116 35.29 -24.08 2.83
CA LYS A 116 35.63 -25.50 2.95
C LYS A 116 36.29 -25.99 1.68
N VAL A 117 36.87 -27.19 1.72
CA VAL A 117 37.28 -27.85 0.47
C VAL A 117 36.03 -28.36 -0.23
N GLY A 118 35.94 -28.15 -1.55
CA GLY A 118 34.78 -28.59 -2.33
C GLY A 118 34.59 -30.11 -2.30
N GLY A 119 33.34 -30.57 -2.38
CA GLY A 119 32.99 -32.00 -2.31
C GLY A 119 33.25 -32.80 -3.59
N SER A 120 33.67 -32.16 -4.67
CA SER A 120 33.99 -32.82 -5.94
C SER A 120 35.40 -33.43 -5.92
N GLU A 121 35.60 -34.55 -6.62
CA GLU A 121 36.94 -35.14 -6.80
C GLU A 121 37.92 -34.15 -7.47
N THR A 122 37.44 -33.30 -8.38
CA THR A 122 38.26 -32.27 -9.04
C THR A 122 38.76 -31.21 -8.05
N MET A 123 37.86 -30.69 -7.22
CA MET A 123 38.19 -29.67 -6.20
C MET A 123 39.10 -30.23 -5.11
N VAL A 124 38.83 -31.44 -4.61
CA VAL A 124 39.72 -32.08 -3.63
C VAL A 124 41.12 -32.30 -4.18
N ARG A 125 41.25 -32.66 -5.46
CA ARG A 125 42.55 -32.82 -6.12
C ARG A 125 43.29 -31.49 -6.23
N ALA A 126 42.63 -30.41 -6.65
CA ALA A 126 43.22 -29.07 -6.71
C ALA A 126 43.68 -28.58 -5.34
N ALA A 127 42.84 -28.75 -4.31
CA ALA A 127 43.17 -28.39 -2.93
C ALA A 127 44.31 -29.27 -2.37
N ALA A 128 44.33 -30.56 -2.69
CA ALA A 128 45.39 -31.48 -2.30
C ALA A 128 46.74 -31.06 -2.88
N GLN A 129 46.81 -30.58 -4.12
CA GLN A 129 48.08 -30.14 -4.71
C GLN A 129 48.71 -28.96 -3.97
N ARG A 130 47.88 -28.06 -3.44
CA ARG A 130 48.34 -26.84 -2.77
C ARG A 130 48.58 -27.04 -1.28
N PHE A 131 47.67 -27.75 -0.60
CA PHE A 131 47.59 -27.71 0.86
C PHE A 131 47.94 -29.03 1.57
N LEU A 132 48.39 -30.08 0.86
CA LEU A 132 48.63 -31.43 1.41
C LEU A 132 49.51 -31.45 2.67
N ASN A 133 50.58 -30.66 2.66
CA ASN A 133 51.60 -30.60 3.72
C ASN A 133 51.52 -29.30 4.52
N GLN A 134 50.59 -28.40 4.17
CA GLN A 134 50.48 -27.05 4.71
C GLN A 134 49.01 -26.71 4.97
N GLN A 135 48.32 -27.63 5.67
CA GLN A 135 46.89 -27.49 5.94
C GLN A 135 46.57 -26.26 6.80
N ASP A 136 47.50 -25.86 7.65
CA ASP A 136 47.40 -24.67 8.51
C ASP A 136 47.49 -23.37 7.69
N GLN A 137 48.12 -23.41 6.51
CA GLN A 137 48.26 -22.25 5.61
C GLN A 137 47.01 -22.01 4.74
N ILE A 138 46.01 -22.90 4.77
CA ILE A 138 44.74 -22.66 4.07
C ILE A 138 44.11 -21.36 4.56
N GLU A 139 44.11 -21.11 5.86
CA GLU A 139 43.42 -19.97 6.44
C GLU A 139 44.05 -18.66 5.97
N SER A 140 45.37 -18.53 6.12
CA SER A 140 46.12 -17.35 5.68
C SER A 140 46.09 -17.15 4.15
N SER A 141 46.25 -18.22 3.36
CA SER A 141 46.21 -18.12 1.90
C SER A 141 44.81 -17.76 1.38
N THR A 142 43.77 -18.32 1.98
CA THR A 142 42.39 -17.99 1.60
C THR A 142 42.02 -16.58 2.06
N GLU A 143 42.47 -16.14 3.24
CA GLU A 143 42.29 -14.77 3.71
C GLU A 143 42.92 -13.76 2.75
N GLU A 144 44.13 -14.02 2.26
CA GLU A 144 44.81 -13.16 1.28
C GLU A 144 44.00 -13.05 -0.02
N VAL A 145 43.52 -14.17 -0.56
CA VAL A 145 42.68 -14.20 -1.78
C VAL A 145 41.36 -13.46 -1.54
N LEU A 146 40.68 -13.73 -0.43
CA LEU A 146 39.42 -13.09 -0.06
C LEU A 146 39.60 -11.58 0.11
N SER A 147 40.65 -11.15 0.79
CA SER A 147 40.95 -9.72 0.99
C SER A 147 41.26 -9.03 -0.34
N GLY A 148 41.94 -9.72 -1.26
CA GLY A 148 42.19 -9.26 -2.62
C GLY A 148 40.91 -9.06 -3.43
N SER A 149 40.01 -10.05 -3.42
CA SER A 149 38.72 -9.97 -4.12
C SER A 149 37.82 -8.88 -3.53
N VAL A 150 37.71 -8.80 -2.18
CA VAL A 150 36.98 -7.71 -1.51
C VAL A 150 37.56 -6.36 -1.92
N ARG A 151 38.88 -6.20 -1.90
CA ARG A 151 39.55 -4.95 -2.31
C ARG A 151 39.26 -4.58 -3.76
N SER A 152 39.24 -5.57 -4.66
CA SER A 152 38.97 -5.35 -6.08
C SER A 152 37.54 -4.84 -6.33
N ILE A 153 36.54 -5.48 -5.71
CA ILE A 153 35.13 -5.09 -5.85
C ILE A 153 34.85 -3.75 -5.18
N VAL A 154 35.39 -3.52 -3.99
CA VAL A 154 35.26 -2.24 -3.28
C VAL A 154 35.84 -1.08 -4.10
N GLY A 155 36.93 -1.31 -4.84
CA GLY A 155 37.53 -0.29 -5.71
C GLY A 155 36.67 0.13 -6.91
N GLN A 156 35.69 -0.68 -7.31
CA GLN A 156 34.79 -0.37 -8.42
C GLN A 156 33.54 0.41 -8.00
N LEU A 157 33.22 0.39 -6.70
CA LEU A 157 32.01 0.99 -6.14
C LEU A 157 32.30 2.30 -5.43
N THR A 158 31.29 3.16 -5.36
CA THR A 158 31.31 4.40 -4.55
C THR A 158 31.03 4.09 -3.08
N VAL A 159 31.42 5.00 -2.17
CA VAL A 159 31.15 4.81 -0.72
C VAL A 159 29.64 4.73 -0.45
N THR A 160 28.85 5.55 -1.14
CA THR A 160 27.38 5.57 -0.99
C THR A 160 26.75 4.26 -1.44
N GLU A 161 27.18 3.68 -2.56
CA GLU A 161 26.69 2.38 -3.05
C GLU A 161 27.01 1.25 -2.06
N ILE A 162 28.22 1.25 -1.50
CA ILE A 162 28.68 0.26 -0.51
C ILE A 162 27.81 0.29 0.76
N ILE A 163 27.40 1.48 1.21
CA ILE A 163 26.58 1.63 2.42
C ILE A 163 25.10 1.32 2.14
N THR A 164 24.59 1.78 1.00
CA THR A 164 23.15 1.72 0.66
C THR A 164 22.76 0.32 0.19
N ASN A 165 23.59 -0.32 -0.64
CA ASN A 165 23.29 -1.58 -1.32
C ASN A 165 24.23 -2.70 -0.85
N ARG A 166 24.25 -2.97 0.47
CA ARG A 166 25.12 -4.00 1.06
C ARG A 166 24.91 -5.41 0.48
N SER A 167 23.68 -5.78 0.16
CA SER A 167 23.37 -7.09 -0.43
C SER A 167 23.98 -7.25 -1.82
N ALA A 168 23.94 -6.20 -2.64
CA ALA A 168 24.53 -6.22 -3.99
C ALA A 168 26.06 -6.32 -3.93
N LEU A 169 26.70 -5.61 -2.99
CA LEU A 169 28.13 -5.76 -2.72
C LEU A 169 28.47 -7.21 -2.31
N GLN A 170 27.68 -7.81 -1.41
CA GLN A 170 27.90 -9.19 -0.96
C GLN A 170 27.82 -10.19 -2.11
N GLU A 171 26.85 -10.04 -3.02
CA GLU A 171 26.69 -10.91 -4.18
C GLU A 171 27.86 -10.77 -5.16
N GLN A 172 28.28 -9.53 -5.47
CA GLN A 172 29.41 -9.28 -6.36
C GLN A 172 30.74 -9.81 -5.78
N VAL A 173 30.98 -9.59 -4.48
CA VAL A 173 32.15 -10.14 -3.80
C VAL A 173 32.10 -11.66 -3.78
N LEU A 174 30.94 -12.25 -3.49
CA LEU A 174 30.78 -13.70 -3.45
C LEU A 174 31.09 -14.34 -4.80
N GLU A 175 30.62 -13.74 -5.91
CA GLU A 175 30.88 -14.24 -7.26
C GLU A 175 32.37 -14.16 -7.63
N ALA A 176 33.00 -13.00 -7.40
CA ALA A 176 34.44 -12.84 -7.65
C ALA A 176 35.31 -13.77 -6.78
N VAL A 177 34.87 -14.05 -5.56
CA VAL A 177 35.53 -15.00 -4.65
C VAL A 177 35.36 -16.43 -5.12
N ARG A 178 34.17 -16.83 -5.59
CA ARG A 178 33.94 -18.18 -6.12
C ARG A 178 34.88 -18.49 -7.27
N GLU A 179 34.99 -17.60 -8.24
CA GLU A 179 35.92 -17.76 -9.37
C GLU A 179 37.37 -17.95 -8.89
N ALA A 180 37.82 -17.14 -7.92
CA ALA A 180 39.18 -17.21 -7.40
C ALA A 180 39.46 -18.47 -6.55
N LEU A 181 38.48 -18.93 -5.77
CA LEU A 181 38.61 -20.08 -4.85
C LEU A 181 38.39 -21.43 -5.55
N ASP A 182 37.53 -21.48 -6.57
CA ASP A 182 37.24 -22.71 -7.33
C ASP A 182 38.51 -23.26 -8.00
N ILE A 183 39.36 -22.37 -8.54
CA ILE A 183 40.68 -22.73 -9.10
C ILE A 183 41.59 -23.41 -8.06
N GLN A 184 41.39 -23.13 -6.77
CA GLN A 184 42.16 -23.70 -5.67
C GLN A 184 41.51 -24.96 -5.08
N GLY A 185 40.32 -25.34 -5.55
CA GLY A 185 39.53 -26.42 -4.99
C GLY A 185 38.84 -26.07 -3.66
N LEU A 186 38.73 -24.78 -3.36
CA LEU A 186 38.06 -24.27 -2.17
C LEU A 186 36.67 -23.76 -2.56
N GLN A 187 35.68 -24.04 -1.73
CA GLN A 187 34.31 -23.60 -1.90
C GLN A 187 33.95 -22.65 -0.75
N ILE A 188 33.34 -21.52 -1.11
CA ILE A 188 32.75 -20.60 -0.14
C ILE A 188 31.29 -20.96 0.12
N ASP A 189 30.95 -21.19 1.39
CA ASP A 189 29.58 -21.48 1.83
C ASP A 189 28.80 -20.17 2.07
N THR A 190 29.42 -19.22 2.78
CA THR A 190 28.82 -17.91 3.06
C THR A 190 29.88 -16.83 3.19
N LEU A 191 29.53 -15.62 2.76
CA LEU A 191 30.29 -14.39 2.96
C LEU A 191 29.36 -13.32 3.52
N GLN A 192 29.75 -12.71 4.63
CA GLN A 192 29.01 -11.62 5.26
C GLN A 192 29.93 -10.45 5.56
N ILE A 193 29.52 -9.25 5.14
CA ILE A 193 30.21 -8.01 5.51
C ILE A 193 29.75 -7.62 6.92
N LYS A 194 30.66 -7.62 7.89
CA LYS A 194 30.41 -7.23 9.27
C LYS A 194 30.35 -5.72 9.43
N GLU A 195 31.43 -5.05 9.04
CA GLU A 195 31.63 -3.63 9.33
C GLU A 195 32.37 -2.96 8.17
N ILE A 196 32.03 -1.71 7.92
CA ILE A 196 32.67 -0.85 6.94
C ILE A 196 33.03 0.43 7.70
N ASP A 197 34.31 0.69 7.81
CA ASP A 197 34.88 1.83 8.53
C ASP A 197 35.73 2.67 7.59
N ASP A 198 35.99 3.92 7.97
CA ASP A 198 36.77 4.87 7.17
C ASP A 198 37.76 5.65 8.04
N ASP A 199 38.97 5.88 7.52
CA ASP A 199 40.03 6.53 8.32
C ASP A 199 39.78 8.05 8.54
N ASN A 200 38.92 8.68 7.74
CA ASN A 200 38.75 10.14 7.70
C ASN A 200 37.39 10.62 8.24
N ASN A 201 36.64 9.76 8.93
CA ASN A 201 35.26 10.00 9.40
C ASN A 201 34.27 10.49 8.31
N TYR A 202 34.54 10.25 7.03
CA TYR A 202 33.70 10.64 5.90
C TYR A 202 32.29 10.05 6.04
N ILE A 203 32.17 8.77 6.41
CA ILE A 203 30.87 8.10 6.55
C ILE A 203 30.06 8.75 7.67
N ARG A 204 30.72 9.09 8.77
CA ARG A 204 30.10 9.75 9.92
C ARG A 204 29.66 11.18 9.58
N ASP A 205 30.44 11.92 8.80
CA ASP A 205 30.09 13.27 8.35
C ASP A 205 28.95 13.27 7.33
N LEU A 206 28.93 12.30 6.41
CA LEU A 206 27.81 12.08 5.50
C LEU A 206 26.51 11.82 6.27
N GLY A 207 26.57 10.94 7.27
CA GLY A 207 25.43 10.66 8.15
C GLY A 207 24.97 11.88 8.94
N ARG A 208 25.90 12.74 9.38
CA ARG A 208 25.58 13.99 10.09
C ARG A 208 24.86 14.99 9.19
N ALA A 209 25.33 15.16 7.95
CA ALA A 209 24.69 16.06 6.98
C ALA A 209 23.27 15.58 6.63
N GLU A 210 23.10 14.28 6.39
CA GLU A 210 21.79 13.72 6.07
C GLU A 210 20.82 13.78 7.26
N ALA A 211 21.30 13.50 8.47
CA ALA A 211 20.50 13.67 9.68
C ALA A 211 20.04 15.12 9.88
N ALA A 212 20.91 16.10 9.63
CA ALA A 212 20.55 17.52 9.68
C ALA A 212 19.50 17.89 8.61
N ARG A 213 19.65 17.37 7.38
CA ARG A 213 18.69 17.57 6.29
C ARG A 213 17.32 16.99 6.62
N VAL A 214 17.26 15.75 7.10
CA VAL A 214 16.02 15.08 7.51
C VAL A 214 15.36 15.85 8.65
N LYS A 215 16.14 16.30 9.64
CA LYS A 215 15.64 17.13 10.75
C LYS A 215 15.05 18.46 10.24
N GLN A 216 15.74 19.15 9.34
CA GLN A 216 15.25 20.40 8.75
C GLN A 216 13.93 20.18 7.98
N VAL A 217 13.84 19.12 7.19
CA VAL A 217 12.60 18.78 6.44
C VAL A 217 11.46 18.49 7.41
N ALA A 218 11.73 17.75 8.50
CA ALA A 218 10.73 17.48 9.54
C ALA A 218 10.27 18.77 10.23
N GLU A 219 11.19 19.65 10.63
CA GLU A 219 10.87 20.96 11.25
C GLU A 219 10.05 21.86 10.32
N VAL A 220 10.38 21.90 9.02
CA VAL A 220 9.60 22.65 8.02
C VAL A 220 8.21 22.05 7.85
N ALA A 221 8.10 20.72 7.78
CA ALA A 221 6.80 20.05 7.67
C ALA A 221 5.92 20.30 8.91
N GLU A 222 6.49 20.26 10.11
CA GLU A 222 5.81 20.61 11.35
C GLU A 222 5.37 22.08 11.37
N ALA A 223 6.24 23.01 10.97
CA ALA A 223 5.91 24.43 10.89
C ALA A 223 4.77 24.71 9.90
N ILE A 224 4.78 24.08 8.73
CA ILE A 224 3.69 24.20 7.74
C ILE A 224 2.39 23.62 8.30
N ALA A 225 2.43 22.46 8.95
CA ALA A 225 1.26 21.84 9.56
C ALA A 225 0.68 22.70 10.69
N GLN A 226 1.54 23.31 11.52
CA GLN A 226 1.14 24.25 12.57
C GLN A 226 0.54 25.53 11.97
N GLN A 227 1.18 26.12 10.96
CA GLN A 227 0.66 27.31 10.28
C GLN A 227 -0.72 27.06 9.68
N ALA A 228 -0.90 25.94 8.97
CA ALA A 228 -2.20 25.57 8.40
C ALA A 228 -3.28 25.37 9.47
N SER A 229 -2.90 24.76 10.61
CA SER A 229 -3.80 24.57 11.75
C SER A 229 -4.21 25.90 12.37
N GLU A 230 -3.28 26.83 12.57
CA GLU A 230 -3.59 28.13 13.16
C GLU A 230 -4.32 29.06 12.19
N GLU A 231 -4.05 29.00 10.90
CA GLU A 231 -4.84 29.70 9.88
C GLU A 231 -6.29 29.20 9.88
N ALA A 232 -6.51 27.89 9.93
CA ALA A 232 -7.86 27.33 10.06
C ALA A 232 -8.57 27.80 11.34
N ARG A 233 -7.86 27.88 12.47
CA ARG A 233 -8.40 28.41 13.73
C ARG A 233 -8.74 29.91 13.64
N ILE A 234 -7.85 30.72 13.06
CA ILE A 234 -8.07 32.16 12.88
C ILE A 234 -9.27 32.39 11.98
N ASN A 235 -9.38 31.67 10.87
CA ASN A 235 -10.52 31.77 9.95
C ASN A 235 -11.84 31.37 10.63
N ALA A 236 -11.83 30.28 11.42
CA ALA A 236 -12.99 29.89 12.21
C ALA A 236 -13.38 30.95 13.25
N ALA A 237 -12.39 31.51 13.97
CA ALA A 237 -12.61 32.56 14.96
C ALA A 237 -13.14 33.85 14.33
N GLN A 238 -12.61 34.24 13.17
CA GLN A 238 -13.09 35.39 12.41
C GLN A 238 -14.53 35.19 11.95
N ALA A 239 -14.86 34.01 11.41
CA ALA A 239 -16.23 33.69 11.01
C ALA A 239 -17.20 33.79 12.19
N ILE A 240 -16.83 33.27 13.37
CA ILE A 240 -17.63 33.41 14.60
C ILE A 240 -17.81 34.88 14.97
N ALA A 241 -16.72 35.67 14.99
CA ALA A 241 -16.78 37.09 15.32
C ALA A 241 -17.66 37.89 14.35
N GLU A 242 -17.61 37.58 13.05
CA GLU A 242 -18.46 38.19 12.03
C GLU A 242 -19.94 37.84 12.24
N GLN A 243 -20.26 36.58 12.54
CA GLN A 243 -21.64 36.17 12.84
C GLN A 243 -22.15 36.84 14.11
N GLN A 244 -21.31 36.94 15.14
CA GLN A 244 -21.66 37.59 16.40
C GLN A 244 -21.92 39.08 16.21
N ARG A 245 -21.05 39.76 15.43
CA ARG A 245 -21.28 41.15 15.03
C ARG A 245 -22.58 41.34 14.25
N LYS A 246 -22.91 40.44 13.32
CA LYS A 246 -24.18 40.49 12.58
C LYS A 246 -25.38 40.32 13.51
N LEU A 247 -25.30 39.40 14.46
CA LEU A 247 -26.32 39.18 15.47
C LEU A 247 -26.52 40.42 16.33
N ASP A 248 -25.44 41.05 16.80
CA ASP A 248 -25.50 42.26 17.61
C ASP A 248 -26.11 43.45 16.84
N LEU A 249 -25.74 43.63 15.57
CA LEU A 249 -26.33 44.65 14.71
C LEU A 249 -27.83 44.41 14.49
N ARG A 250 -28.22 43.15 14.23
CA ARG A 250 -29.63 42.78 14.07
C ARG A 250 -30.42 43.02 15.35
N ASN A 251 -29.87 42.67 16.50
CA ASN A 251 -30.50 42.95 17.79
C ASN A 251 -30.65 44.45 18.04
N ALA A 252 -29.63 45.26 17.73
CA ALA A 252 -29.71 46.71 17.85
C ALA A 252 -30.75 47.32 16.90
N GLU A 253 -30.88 46.80 15.68
CA GLU A 253 -31.89 47.24 14.70
C GLU A 253 -33.31 46.86 15.14
N ILE A 254 -33.52 45.61 15.59
CA ILE A 254 -34.78 45.16 16.18
C ILE A 254 -35.13 46.03 17.38
N GLN A 255 -34.17 46.31 18.28
CA GLN A 255 -34.40 47.15 19.44
C GLN A 255 -34.82 48.57 19.02
N LYS A 256 -34.13 49.17 18.05
CA LYS A 256 -34.49 50.47 17.48
C LYS A 256 -35.90 50.48 16.88
N GLU A 257 -36.27 49.47 16.11
CA GLU A 257 -37.63 49.33 15.56
C GLU A 257 -38.67 49.17 16.66
N THR A 258 -38.36 48.34 17.66
CA THR A 258 -39.24 48.09 18.81
C THR A 258 -39.44 49.37 19.63
N ASP A 259 -38.37 50.13 19.88
CA ASP A 259 -38.41 51.40 20.60
C ASP A 259 -39.18 52.46 19.80
N LYS A 260 -39.01 52.51 18.47
CA LYS A 260 -39.80 53.38 17.59
C LYS A 260 -41.29 53.03 17.65
N ALA A 261 -41.65 51.76 17.45
CA ALA A 261 -43.03 51.30 17.51
C ALA A 261 -43.66 51.56 18.90
N ARG A 262 -42.88 51.36 19.97
CA ARG A 262 -43.32 51.64 21.35
C ARG A 262 -43.51 53.14 21.60
N ALA A 263 -42.63 53.99 21.07
CA ALA A 263 -42.77 55.43 21.16
C ALA A 263 -44.01 55.93 20.40
N GLU A 264 -44.24 55.43 19.19
CA GLU A 264 -45.45 55.73 18.39
C GLU A 264 -46.72 55.26 19.11
N ALA A 265 -46.75 54.03 19.64
CA ALA A 265 -47.87 53.51 20.42
C ALA A 265 -48.11 54.31 21.72
N SER A 266 -47.06 54.79 22.37
CA SER A 266 -47.16 55.60 23.59
C SER A 266 -47.62 57.03 23.28
N ALA A 267 -47.28 57.58 22.11
CA ALA A 267 -47.73 58.88 21.64
C ALA A 267 -49.18 58.87 21.11
N ALA A 268 -49.68 57.70 20.66
CA ALA A 268 -51.03 57.55 20.14
C ALA A 268 -52.13 57.90 21.16
N LYS A 269 -51.97 57.54 22.44
CA LYS A 269 -52.95 57.88 23.50
C LYS A 269 -53.13 59.39 23.70
N PRO A 270 -52.09 60.18 24.04
CA PRO A 270 -52.24 61.61 24.22
C PRO A 270 -52.62 62.34 22.93
N LEU A 271 -52.20 61.85 21.75
CA LEU A 271 -52.64 62.40 20.47
C LEU A 271 -54.15 62.17 20.25
N ALA A 272 -54.66 60.96 20.55
CA ALA A 272 -56.08 60.66 20.47
C ALA A 272 -56.90 61.51 21.46
N ASP A 273 -56.42 61.69 22.70
CA ASP A 273 -57.04 62.57 23.68
C ASP A 273 -57.07 64.03 23.22
N ALA A 274 -55.98 64.52 22.60
CA ALA A 274 -55.90 65.87 22.05
C ALA A 274 -56.84 66.09 20.86
N ILE A 275 -56.95 65.12 19.94
CA ILE A 275 -57.90 65.16 18.82
C ILE A 275 -59.33 65.18 19.35
N ALA A 276 -59.67 64.32 20.32
CA ALA A 276 -61.00 64.29 20.92
C ALA A 276 -61.35 65.61 21.62
N GLN A 277 -60.39 66.22 22.33
CA GLN A 277 -60.59 67.56 22.92
C GLN A 277 -60.78 68.64 21.86
N GLN A 278 -60.01 68.60 20.77
CA GLN A 278 -60.13 69.56 19.67
C GLN A 278 -61.49 69.45 18.97
N GLU A 279 -62.00 68.24 18.79
CA GLU A 279 -63.34 67.99 18.23
C GLU A 279 -64.46 68.48 19.16
N VAL A 280 -64.31 68.31 20.47
CA VAL A 280 -65.23 68.91 21.47
C VAL A 280 -65.20 70.43 21.40
N VAL A 281 -64.02 71.05 21.31
CA VAL A 281 -63.90 72.52 21.18
C VAL A 281 -64.51 73.00 19.86
N ALA A 282 -64.25 72.33 18.73
CA ALA A 282 -64.86 72.67 17.44
C ALA A 282 -66.40 72.57 17.51
N GLN A 283 -66.93 71.55 18.18
CA GLN A 283 -68.37 71.41 18.38
C GLN A 283 -68.94 72.51 19.30
N GLN A 284 -68.19 72.92 20.33
CA GLN A 284 -68.54 74.05 21.18
C GLN A 284 -68.51 75.37 20.40
N GLU A 285 -67.55 75.58 19.51
CA GLU A 285 -67.47 76.76 18.63
C GLU A 285 -68.63 76.81 17.64
N ILE A 286 -68.99 75.69 17.02
CA ILE A 286 -70.19 75.59 16.16
C ILE A 286 -71.45 75.90 16.96
N THR A 287 -71.55 75.39 18.19
CA THR A 287 -72.69 75.68 19.09
C THR A 287 -72.71 77.14 19.53
N ALA A 288 -71.56 77.73 19.83
CA ALA A 288 -71.42 79.13 20.19
C ALA A 288 -71.73 80.05 19.01
N ALA A 289 -71.28 79.72 17.80
CA ALA A 289 -71.62 80.43 16.56
C ALA A 289 -73.12 80.33 16.26
N LYS A 290 -73.73 79.15 16.45
CA LYS A 290 -75.19 78.99 16.39
C LYS A 290 -75.89 79.85 17.44
N ARG A 291 -75.38 79.93 18.68
CA ARG A 291 -75.93 80.80 19.74
C ARG A 291 -75.81 82.29 19.41
N VAL A 292 -74.70 82.74 18.80
CA VAL A 292 -74.56 84.14 18.35
C VAL A 292 -75.46 84.44 17.15
N GLY A 293 -75.64 83.48 16.24
CA GLY A 293 -76.62 83.57 15.15
C GLY A 293 -78.05 83.67 15.67
N LEU A 294 -78.42 82.81 16.63
CA LEU A 294 -79.70 82.87 17.34
C LEU A 294 -79.86 84.18 18.10
N ARG A 295 -78.83 84.68 18.80
CA ARG A 295 -78.85 85.97 19.51
C ARG A 295 -79.09 87.16 18.56
N LYS A 296 -78.51 87.13 17.36
CA LYS A 296 -78.76 88.14 16.31
C LYS A 296 -80.19 88.04 15.78
N GLN A 297 -80.70 86.83 15.59
CA GLN A 297 -82.10 86.60 15.20
C GLN A 297 -83.08 86.96 16.32
N GLU A 298 -82.73 86.76 17.59
CA GLU A 298 -83.51 87.18 18.77
C GLU A 298 -83.59 88.70 18.86
N LEU A 299 -82.47 89.42 18.67
CA LEU A 299 -82.48 90.89 18.67
C LEU A 299 -83.31 91.47 17.52
N ASP A 300 -83.29 90.83 16.35
CA ASP A 300 -84.07 91.22 15.17
C ASP A 300 -85.56 90.81 15.30
N ALA A 301 -85.82 89.72 16.04
CA ALA A 301 -87.15 89.27 16.43
C ALA A 301 -87.73 90.14 17.56
N GLU A 302 -86.95 90.68 18.50
CA GLU A 302 -87.42 91.50 19.63
C GLU A 302 -88.01 92.85 19.16
N VAL A 303 -87.60 93.35 17.99
CA VAL A 303 -88.19 94.53 17.34
C VAL A 303 -89.46 94.20 16.54
N ARG A 304 -89.70 92.93 16.18
CA ARG A 304 -90.92 92.46 15.49
C ARG A 304 -91.91 91.69 16.39
N ALA A 305 -91.46 91.14 17.51
CA ALA A 305 -92.21 90.27 18.41
C ALA A 305 -93.05 91.03 19.44
N VAL A 306 -92.88 92.36 19.56
CA VAL A 306 -93.85 93.21 20.29
C VAL A 306 -95.21 93.26 19.58
N ALA A 307 -95.30 92.79 18.31
CA ALA A 307 -96.57 92.75 17.56
C ALA A 307 -97.31 91.39 17.57
N ASP A 308 -96.65 90.24 17.79
CA ASP A 308 -97.29 88.91 17.62
C ASP A 308 -97.06 87.92 18.79
N ALA A 309 -96.84 88.43 20.00
CA ALA A 309 -96.48 87.67 21.19
C ALA A 309 -97.57 86.78 21.85
N GLN A 310 -98.64 86.33 21.16
CA GLN A 310 -99.70 85.55 21.87
C GLN A 310 -100.24 84.28 21.20
N ALA A 311 -99.78 83.85 20.01
CA ALA A 311 -100.50 82.79 19.27
C ALA A 311 -99.85 81.39 19.15
N TYR A 312 -98.55 81.18 19.40
CA TYR A 312 -97.90 79.90 19.02
C TYR A 312 -97.26 79.10 20.17
N ALA A 313 -97.34 79.60 21.41
CA ALA A 313 -96.75 78.94 22.59
C ALA A 313 -97.52 77.69 23.07
N LEU A 314 -98.65 77.33 22.44
CA LEU A 314 -99.50 76.24 22.91
C LEU A 314 -99.37 74.93 22.11
N GLU A 315 -98.73 74.92 20.93
CA GLU A 315 -98.87 73.79 20.00
C GLU A 315 -97.70 72.79 19.99
N LYS A 316 -96.49 73.15 20.41
CA LYS A 316 -95.29 72.27 20.28
C LYS A 316 -94.78 71.67 21.59
N GLN A 317 -95.58 71.72 22.66
CA GLN A 317 -95.33 70.96 23.89
C GLN A 317 -95.74 69.48 23.76
N ALA A 318 -96.43 69.09 22.69
CA ALA A 318 -96.97 67.74 22.53
C ALA A 318 -96.01 66.72 21.85
N ASP A 319 -94.98 67.14 21.11
CA ASP A 319 -94.13 66.19 20.36
C ASP A 319 -92.96 65.60 21.18
N GLY A 320 -92.68 66.13 22.38
CA GLY A 320 -91.56 65.69 23.22
C GLY A 320 -91.78 64.35 23.95
N ALA A 321 -93.03 63.85 24.01
CA ALA A 321 -93.35 62.65 24.77
C ALA A 321 -93.17 61.34 23.98
N ALA A 322 -93.22 61.38 22.65
CA ALA A 322 -93.17 60.17 21.82
C ALA A 322 -91.75 59.61 21.62
N ALA A 323 -90.70 60.43 21.81
CA ALA A 323 -89.31 60.00 21.60
C ALA A 323 -88.72 59.21 22.79
N ALA A 324 -89.32 59.31 23.98
CA ALA A 324 -88.80 58.70 25.21
C ALA A 324 -89.02 57.18 25.29
N ALA A 325 -90.00 56.63 24.56
CA ALA A 325 -90.35 55.21 24.63
C ALA A 325 -89.44 54.31 23.76
N VAL A 326 -88.79 54.85 22.73
CA VAL A 326 -87.92 54.08 21.81
C VAL A 326 -86.50 53.91 22.38
N ALA A 327 -86.03 54.86 23.19
CA ALA A 327 -84.68 54.84 23.75
C ALA A 327 -84.46 53.74 24.81
N ASN A 328 -85.47 53.44 25.62
CA ASN A 328 -85.32 52.50 26.74
C ASN A 328 -85.38 51.03 26.30
N ALA A 329 -85.97 50.72 25.14
CA ALA A 329 -86.05 49.36 24.60
C ALA A 329 -84.78 48.91 23.84
N ALA A 330 -83.93 49.85 23.42
CA ALA A 330 -82.65 49.55 22.76
C ALA A 330 -81.56 49.14 23.77
N ALA A 331 -81.56 49.75 24.97
CA ALA A 331 -80.53 49.55 25.98
C ALA A 331 -80.45 48.12 26.56
N ASP A 332 -81.59 47.40 26.65
CA ASP A 332 -81.62 46.05 27.24
C ASP A 332 -81.16 44.94 26.26
N ARG A 333 -81.25 45.19 24.94
CA ARG A 333 -80.76 44.23 23.91
C ARG A 333 -79.25 44.28 23.73
N ASP A 334 -78.65 45.46 23.85
CA ASP A 334 -77.20 45.64 23.65
C ASP A 334 -76.39 45.11 24.84
N SER A 335 -76.93 45.19 26.07
CA SER A 335 -76.26 44.66 27.28
C SER A 335 -76.12 43.14 27.27
N ARG A 336 -77.09 42.41 26.71
CA ARG A 336 -77.06 40.93 26.63
C ARG A 336 -76.14 40.42 25.53
N ARG A 337 -75.93 41.20 24.45
CA ARG A 337 -75.02 40.87 23.36
C ARG A 337 -73.55 41.00 23.79
N ALA A 338 -73.22 42.04 24.56
CA ALA A 338 -71.87 42.31 25.05
C ALA A 338 -71.36 41.26 26.07
N ALA A 339 -72.25 40.66 26.87
CA ALA A 339 -71.86 39.64 27.86
C ALA A 339 -71.59 38.26 27.23
N ALA A 340 -72.22 37.93 26.10
CA ALA A 340 -72.04 36.67 25.39
C ALA A 340 -70.74 36.63 24.56
N GLU A 341 -70.37 37.75 23.93
CA GLU A 341 -69.15 37.87 23.09
C GLU A 341 -67.84 37.82 23.92
N ALA A 342 -67.89 38.22 25.21
CA ALA A 342 -66.74 38.15 26.11
C ALA A 342 -66.30 36.69 26.41
N ILE A 343 -67.26 35.77 26.59
CA ILE A 343 -67.01 34.37 26.93
C ILE A 343 -66.48 33.57 25.72
N GLU A 344 -66.90 33.91 24.50
CA GLU A 344 -66.34 33.30 23.27
C GLU A 344 -64.90 33.73 23.00
N SER A 345 -64.51 34.96 23.39
CA SER A 345 -63.15 35.47 23.16
C SER A 345 -62.08 34.77 24.02
N GLU A 346 -62.41 34.37 25.25
CA GLU A 346 -61.47 33.71 26.17
C GLU A 346 -61.20 32.24 25.76
N GLY A 347 -62.18 31.54 25.20
CA GLY A 347 -62.03 30.17 24.69
C GLY A 347 -61.15 30.07 23.44
N ILE A 348 -61.15 31.10 22.59
CA ILE A 348 -60.33 31.15 21.37
C ILE A 348 -58.86 31.45 21.71
N ALA A 349 -58.59 32.28 22.73
CA ALA A 349 -57.23 32.61 23.17
C ALA A 349 -56.50 31.44 23.85
N GLU A 350 -57.21 30.57 24.58
CA GLU A 350 -56.63 29.39 25.22
C GLU A 350 -56.42 28.24 24.21
N LYS A 351 -57.35 28.04 23.27
CA LYS A 351 -57.20 27.08 22.16
C LYS A 351 -56.03 27.44 21.25
N ASN A 352 -55.85 28.73 20.92
CA ASN A 352 -54.73 29.19 20.10
C ASN A 352 -53.37 29.04 20.81
N ARG A 353 -53.30 29.19 22.14
CA ARG A 353 -52.08 28.94 22.91
C ARG A 353 -51.66 27.47 22.89
N ARG A 354 -52.61 26.53 22.97
CA ARG A 354 -52.31 25.09 22.88
C ARG A 354 -51.92 24.64 21.47
N ILE A 355 -52.54 25.21 20.43
CA ILE A 355 -52.16 24.93 19.03
C ILE A 355 -50.77 25.51 18.73
N ALA A 356 -50.46 26.73 19.20
CA ALA A 356 -49.13 27.32 19.03
C ALA A 356 -48.03 26.55 19.79
N ALA A 357 -48.32 26.06 21.00
CA ALA A 357 -47.38 25.23 21.78
C ALA A 357 -47.15 23.85 21.13
N ALA A 358 -48.18 23.23 20.56
CA ALA A 358 -48.05 21.96 19.84
C ALA A 358 -47.25 22.12 18.53
N GLN A 359 -47.48 23.21 17.78
CA GLN A 359 -46.74 23.51 16.55
C GLN A 359 -45.25 23.83 16.81
N ALA A 360 -44.92 24.43 17.96
CA ALA A 360 -43.53 24.68 18.34
C ALA A 360 -42.74 23.37 18.60
N ILE A 361 -43.38 22.39 19.25
CA ILE A 361 -42.77 21.07 19.54
C ILE A 361 -42.61 20.25 18.24
N GLU A 362 -43.58 20.28 17.33
CA GLU A 362 -43.47 19.64 16.01
C GLU A 362 -42.40 20.31 15.13
N ALA A 363 -42.28 21.64 15.18
CA ALA A 363 -41.24 22.38 14.45
C ALA A 363 -39.83 22.06 14.97
N GLU A 364 -39.64 21.92 16.28
CA GLU A 364 -38.37 21.49 16.86
C GLU A 364 -38.02 20.04 16.48
N GLY A 365 -39.00 19.13 16.46
CA GLY A 365 -38.81 17.74 16.03
C GLY A 365 -38.42 17.61 14.55
N ILE A 366 -38.98 18.44 13.66
CA ILE A 366 -38.63 18.47 12.23
C ILE A 366 -37.26 19.10 12.01
N ALA A 367 -36.92 20.17 12.75
CA ALA A 367 -35.59 20.78 12.69
C ALA A 367 -34.48 19.83 13.16
N GLU A 368 -34.74 19.05 14.22
CA GLU A 368 -33.77 18.08 14.73
C GLU A 368 -33.62 16.86 13.82
N LYS A 369 -34.72 16.38 13.24
CA LYS A 369 -34.67 15.34 12.20
C LYS A 369 -33.91 15.82 10.96
N ASN A 370 -34.14 17.05 10.51
CA ASN A 370 -33.43 17.62 9.37
C ASN A 370 -31.95 17.87 9.66
N ARG A 371 -31.57 18.24 10.90
CA ARG A 371 -30.16 18.31 11.31
C ARG A 371 -29.47 16.96 11.28
N ARG A 372 -30.16 15.88 11.70
CA ARG A 372 -29.62 14.52 11.62
C ARG A 372 -29.53 13.98 10.20
N ILE A 373 -30.50 14.28 9.34
CA ILE A 373 -30.46 13.92 7.91
C ILE A 373 -29.32 14.68 7.21
N ALA A 374 -29.20 15.99 7.43
CA ALA A 374 -28.13 16.80 6.86
C ALA A 374 -26.74 16.36 7.38
N ALA A 375 -26.61 15.98 8.65
CA ALA A 375 -25.37 15.43 9.20
C ALA A 375 -25.01 14.07 8.60
N SER A 376 -26.00 13.21 8.33
CA SER A 376 -25.78 11.92 7.66
C SER A 376 -25.42 12.09 6.19
N GLU A 377 -26.05 13.05 5.49
CA GLU A 377 -25.73 13.36 4.09
C GLU A 377 -24.34 14.00 3.96
N ALA A 378 -23.94 14.86 4.91
CA ALA A 378 -22.58 15.40 4.97
C ALA A 378 -21.54 14.29 5.17
N LEU A 379 -21.82 13.32 6.04
CA LEU A 379 -20.94 12.17 6.28
C LEU A 379 -20.81 11.25 5.05
N VAL A 380 -21.91 11.02 4.33
CA VAL A 380 -21.89 10.24 3.07
C VAL A 380 -21.14 11.00 1.97
N ALA A 381 -21.29 12.32 1.89
CA ALA A 381 -20.57 13.15 0.94
C ALA A 381 -19.05 13.21 1.22
N GLU A 382 -18.64 13.27 2.49
CA GLU A 382 -17.24 13.14 2.89
C GLU A 382 -16.68 11.74 2.57
N GLY A 383 -17.42 10.68 2.88
CA GLY A 383 -17.02 9.31 2.56
C GLY A 383 -16.89 9.06 1.05
N GLU A 384 -17.75 9.67 0.23
CA GLU A 384 -17.68 9.57 -1.22
C GLU A 384 -16.55 10.41 -1.82
N ALA A 385 -16.25 11.57 -1.23
CA ALA A 385 -15.08 12.39 -1.58
C ALA A 385 -13.76 11.68 -1.24
N GLU A 386 -13.67 11.05 -0.06
CA GLU A 386 -12.51 10.23 0.33
C GLU A 386 -12.36 8.99 -0.55
N ALA A 387 -13.46 8.28 -0.84
CA ALA A 387 -13.44 7.14 -1.74
C ALA A 387 -13.02 7.53 -3.18
N SER A 388 -13.44 8.70 -3.65
CA SER A 388 -13.02 9.24 -4.95
C SER A 388 -11.54 9.64 -4.95
N ALA A 389 -11.06 10.27 -3.88
CA ALA A 389 -9.65 10.63 -3.72
C ALA A 389 -8.74 9.38 -3.65
N ILE A 390 -9.17 8.33 -2.96
CA ILE A 390 -8.46 7.04 -2.91
C ILE A 390 -8.48 6.37 -4.28
N ARG A 391 -9.61 6.37 -5.00
CA ARG A 391 -9.69 5.84 -6.37
C ARG A 391 -8.76 6.60 -7.33
N SER A 392 -8.73 7.93 -7.28
CA SER A 392 -7.83 8.74 -8.11
C SER A 392 -6.35 8.51 -7.77
N LYS A 393 -6.00 8.35 -6.49
CA LYS A 393 -4.64 7.96 -6.10
C LYS A 393 -4.28 6.56 -6.59
N GLY A 394 -5.18 5.59 -6.42
CA GLY A 394 -4.98 4.22 -6.89
C GLY A 394 -4.84 4.11 -8.42
N THR A 395 -5.62 4.88 -9.19
CA THR A 395 -5.47 4.93 -10.65
C THR A 395 -4.16 5.62 -11.05
N ALA A 396 -3.74 6.68 -10.36
CA ALA A 396 -2.47 7.35 -10.64
C ALA A 396 -1.26 6.46 -10.32
N GLU A 397 -1.30 5.70 -9.23
CA GLU A 397 -0.25 4.71 -8.87
C GLU A 397 -0.22 3.53 -9.85
N ALA A 398 -1.40 3.05 -10.27
CA ALA A 398 -1.50 2.00 -11.28
C ALA A 398 -0.99 2.46 -12.65
N ASP A 399 -1.32 3.68 -13.07
CA ASP A 399 -0.87 4.26 -14.33
C ASP A 399 0.64 4.56 -14.30
N SER A 400 1.18 5.04 -13.16
CA SER A 400 2.63 5.20 -12.98
C SER A 400 3.37 3.85 -13.04
N THR A 401 2.81 2.82 -12.41
CA THR A 401 3.41 1.47 -12.42
C THR A 401 3.32 0.84 -13.82
N ARG A 402 2.21 1.05 -14.53
CA ARG A 402 2.06 0.60 -15.92
C ARG A 402 3.02 1.32 -16.86
N ALA A 403 3.18 2.64 -16.72
CA ALA A 403 4.15 3.41 -17.49
C ALA A 403 5.60 2.99 -17.19
N GLN A 404 5.93 2.66 -15.93
CA GLN A 404 7.24 2.10 -15.56
C GLN A 404 7.44 0.70 -16.15
N ALA A 405 6.41 -0.15 -16.14
CA ALA A 405 6.45 -1.48 -16.73
C ALA A 405 6.60 -1.43 -18.26
N GLU A 406 5.92 -0.50 -18.94
CA GLU A 406 6.04 -0.27 -20.39
C GLU A 406 7.40 0.32 -20.75
N ALA A 407 7.92 1.29 -19.98
CA ALA A 407 9.26 1.82 -20.17
C ALA A 407 10.36 0.76 -19.93
N LEU A 408 10.16 -0.14 -18.96
CA LEU A 408 11.05 -1.29 -18.73
C LEU A 408 10.93 -2.33 -19.85
N ALA A 409 9.73 -2.57 -20.39
CA ALA A 409 9.53 -3.49 -21.51
C ALA A 409 10.15 -2.97 -22.81
N GLU A 410 10.02 -1.67 -23.11
CA GLU A 410 10.63 -1.04 -24.28
C GLU A 410 12.16 -1.00 -24.16
N ARG A 411 12.66 -0.72 -22.94
CA ARG A 411 14.10 -0.78 -22.65
C ARG A 411 14.63 -2.21 -22.67
N ALA A 412 13.84 -3.18 -22.22
CA ALA A 412 14.16 -4.61 -22.31
C ALA A 412 14.20 -5.08 -23.77
N ASP A 413 13.28 -4.63 -24.64
CA ASP A 413 13.27 -4.96 -26.07
C ASP A 413 14.44 -4.29 -26.82
N ALA A 414 14.79 -3.06 -26.45
CA ALA A 414 16.00 -2.39 -26.96
C ALA A 414 17.30 -3.11 -26.51
N LEU A 415 17.36 -3.53 -25.23
CA LEU A 415 18.47 -4.32 -24.69
C LEU A 415 18.53 -5.72 -25.31
N LEU A 416 17.39 -6.35 -25.59
CA LEU A 416 17.34 -7.65 -26.25
C LEU A 416 17.87 -7.54 -27.68
N LYS A 417 17.47 -6.50 -28.43
CA LYS A 417 17.95 -6.23 -29.79
C LYS A 417 19.46 -5.96 -29.80
N GLN A 418 19.97 -5.18 -28.84
CA GLN A 418 21.41 -4.95 -28.71
C GLN A 418 22.16 -6.24 -28.36
N ARG A 419 21.63 -7.04 -27.44
CA ARG A 419 22.22 -8.33 -27.03
C ARG A 419 22.17 -9.37 -28.15
N ILE A 420 21.14 -9.35 -29.00
CA ILE A 420 21.05 -10.19 -30.21
C ILE A 420 22.06 -9.72 -31.26
N ILE A 421 22.29 -8.41 -31.42
CA ILE A 421 23.33 -7.86 -32.31
C ILE A 421 24.74 -8.23 -31.83
N ASP A 422 24.98 -8.19 -30.52
CA ASP A 422 26.28 -8.56 -29.95
C ASP A 422 26.55 -10.07 -29.97
N GLN A 423 25.48 -10.90 -29.88
CA GLN A 423 25.56 -12.36 -29.93
C GLN A 423 25.36 -12.93 -31.34
N LEU A 424 24.94 -12.12 -32.31
CA LEU A 424 24.77 -12.49 -33.72
C LEU A 424 26.03 -13.16 -34.31
N PRO A 425 27.27 -12.69 -34.03
CA PRO A 425 28.48 -13.37 -34.49
C PRO A 425 28.67 -14.77 -33.91
N ALA A 426 28.24 -15.00 -32.66
CA ALA A 426 28.32 -16.31 -32.01
C ALA A 426 27.23 -17.26 -32.53
N ILE A 427 26.03 -16.75 -32.77
CA ILE A 427 24.92 -17.51 -33.36
C ILE A 427 25.22 -17.89 -34.81
N VAL A 428 25.75 -16.96 -35.63
CA VAL A 428 26.17 -17.25 -37.01
C VAL A 428 27.31 -18.26 -37.03
N ARG A 429 28.24 -18.22 -36.08
CA ARG A 429 29.32 -19.22 -35.95
C ARG A 429 28.79 -20.61 -35.54
N ALA A 430 27.89 -20.68 -34.57
CA ALA A 430 27.25 -21.93 -34.14
C ALA A 430 26.30 -22.52 -35.19
N ALA A 431 25.61 -21.68 -35.97
CA ALA A 431 24.75 -22.10 -37.07
C ALA A 431 25.54 -22.50 -38.33
N SER A 432 26.74 -21.93 -38.52
CA SER A 432 27.64 -22.31 -39.61
C SER A 432 28.56 -23.50 -39.27
N GLU A 433 28.69 -23.88 -38.00
CA GLU A 433 29.39 -25.10 -37.57
C GLU A 433 28.87 -26.37 -38.29
N PRO A 434 27.55 -26.68 -38.29
CA PRO A 434 27.02 -27.83 -39.02
C PRO A 434 27.00 -27.64 -40.55
N LEU A 435 27.01 -26.40 -41.07
CA LEU A 435 27.14 -26.14 -42.52
C LEU A 435 28.59 -26.26 -43.01
N SER A 436 29.57 -25.93 -42.18
CA SER A 436 31.01 -26.11 -42.43
C SER A 436 31.43 -27.59 -42.39
N ALA A 437 30.65 -28.42 -41.69
CA ALA A 437 30.83 -29.86 -41.63
C ALA A 437 30.27 -30.61 -42.85
N ILE A 438 29.52 -29.96 -43.75
CA ILE A 438 28.93 -30.59 -44.95
C ILE A 438 29.61 -30.02 -46.21
N SER A 439 30.88 -30.37 -46.43
CA SER A 439 31.60 -30.05 -47.68
C SER A 439 31.51 -31.15 -48.76
N SER A 440 30.79 -32.25 -48.54
CA SER A 440 30.54 -33.24 -49.59
C SER A 440 29.34 -34.14 -49.25
N MET A 441 28.16 -33.81 -49.78
CA MET A 441 27.10 -34.79 -49.93
C MET A 441 27.14 -35.31 -51.37
N THR A 442 27.83 -36.43 -51.56
CA THR A 442 27.75 -37.23 -52.78
C THR A 442 26.38 -37.90 -52.83
N VAL A 443 25.55 -37.47 -53.77
CA VAL A 443 24.25 -38.10 -54.06
C VAL A 443 24.52 -39.46 -54.69
N ILE A 444 24.14 -40.54 -53.99
CA ILE A 444 24.03 -41.89 -54.55
C ILE A 444 22.60 -42.39 -54.32
N SER A 445 21.89 -42.51 -55.46
CA SER A 445 20.68 -43.31 -55.78
C SER A 445 19.49 -43.23 -54.82
N SER A 446 18.37 -42.66 -55.27
CA SER A 446 17.24 -43.34 -55.93
C SER A 446 16.41 -44.21 -54.98
N ASP A 447 15.13 -43.84 -54.92
CA ASP A 447 13.98 -44.55 -54.33
C ASP A 447 13.64 -44.27 -52.86
N GLY A 448 12.46 -43.65 -52.67
CA GLY A 448 11.49 -44.14 -51.70
C GLY A 448 11.35 -43.41 -50.35
N VAL A 449 10.56 -42.33 -50.36
CA VAL A 449 9.42 -42.06 -49.46
C VAL A 449 9.49 -42.53 -47.98
N GLY A 450 9.51 -41.53 -47.09
CA GLY A 450 8.54 -41.42 -45.99
C GLY A 450 8.59 -42.47 -44.88
N GLN A 451 9.52 -42.32 -43.93
CA GLN A 451 9.38 -42.78 -42.54
C GLN A 451 10.54 -42.27 -41.65
N VAL A 452 10.63 -40.96 -41.44
CA VAL A 452 11.52 -40.38 -40.39
C VAL A 452 10.82 -39.26 -39.59
N GLY A 453 9.64 -38.78 -40.03
CA GLY A 453 8.90 -37.72 -39.34
C GLY A 453 8.21 -38.13 -38.03
N ASP A 454 7.80 -39.39 -37.90
CA ASP A 454 6.89 -39.80 -36.82
C ASP A 454 7.57 -40.10 -35.47
N ASN A 455 8.87 -40.42 -35.46
CA ASN A 455 9.58 -40.76 -34.22
C ASN A 455 10.18 -39.57 -33.46
N VAL A 456 10.35 -38.42 -34.11
CA VAL A 456 10.83 -37.19 -33.44
C VAL A 456 9.66 -36.42 -32.82
N ALA A 457 8.48 -36.44 -33.47
CA ALA A 457 7.28 -35.79 -32.95
C ALA A 457 6.78 -36.44 -31.63
N GLY A 458 6.87 -37.77 -31.50
CA GLY A 458 6.47 -38.48 -30.28
C GLY A 458 7.39 -38.24 -29.07
N GLN A 459 8.69 -38.01 -29.30
CA GLN A 459 9.65 -37.72 -28.24
C GLN A 459 9.60 -36.28 -27.74
N LEU A 460 9.30 -35.31 -28.62
CA LEU A 460 9.02 -33.92 -28.20
C LEU A 460 7.70 -33.79 -27.43
N ALA A 461 6.65 -34.53 -27.81
CA ALA A 461 5.39 -34.52 -27.08
C ALA A 461 5.53 -35.04 -25.64
N THR A 462 6.50 -35.93 -25.39
CA THR A 462 6.74 -36.53 -24.07
C THR A 462 7.55 -35.61 -23.16
N SER A 463 8.47 -34.80 -23.70
CA SER A 463 9.25 -33.84 -22.90
C SER A 463 8.44 -32.61 -22.48
N THR A 464 7.53 -32.12 -23.32
CA THR A 464 6.67 -30.98 -22.97
C THR A 464 5.60 -31.34 -21.92
N LYS A 465 5.14 -32.59 -21.90
CA LYS A 465 4.16 -33.07 -20.91
C LYS A 465 4.74 -33.20 -19.50
N LEU A 466 6.00 -33.61 -19.38
CA LEU A 466 6.73 -33.68 -18.10
C LEU A 466 7.00 -32.29 -17.50
N ILE A 467 7.22 -31.27 -18.33
CA ILE A 467 7.40 -29.89 -17.88
C ILE A 467 6.07 -29.30 -17.38
N LYS A 468 4.95 -29.64 -18.03
CA LYS A 468 3.59 -29.25 -17.61
C LYS A 468 3.20 -29.85 -16.26
N ASP A 469 3.55 -31.11 -16.00
CA ASP A 469 3.25 -31.78 -14.72
C ASP A 469 4.15 -31.28 -13.56
N LEU A 470 5.35 -30.74 -13.86
CA LEU A 470 6.27 -30.22 -12.83
C LEU A 470 6.04 -28.74 -12.48
N VAL A 471 5.57 -27.93 -13.43
CA VAL A 471 5.51 -26.46 -13.31
C VAL A 471 4.08 -25.92 -13.38
N GLY A 472 3.10 -26.72 -13.83
CA GLY A 472 1.69 -26.34 -13.83
C GLY A 472 1.29 -25.25 -14.83
N ILE A 473 2.16 -24.89 -15.78
CA ILE A 473 1.93 -23.82 -16.75
C ILE A 473 1.92 -24.39 -18.17
N ASP A 474 0.80 -24.19 -18.89
CA ASP A 474 0.64 -24.58 -20.29
C ASP A 474 1.04 -23.44 -21.23
N ILE A 475 2.20 -23.58 -21.87
CA ILE A 475 2.77 -22.58 -22.78
C ILE A 475 1.91 -22.42 -24.06
N ALA A 476 1.15 -23.45 -24.45
CA ALA A 476 0.23 -23.37 -25.58
C ALA A 476 -0.99 -22.47 -25.26
N GLU A 477 -1.42 -22.44 -24.00
CA GLU A 477 -2.50 -21.59 -23.50
C GLU A 477 -2.05 -20.13 -23.34
N ILE A 478 -0.78 -19.88 -23.02
CA ILE A 478 -0.20 -18.53 -22.97
C ILE A 478 -0.06 -17.91 -24.37
N MET A 479 0.31 -18.71 -25.38
CA MET A 479 0.43 -18.22 -26.76
C MET A 479 -0.93 -17.95 -27.42
N THR A 480 -1.98 -18.71 -27.08
CA THR A 480 -3.33 -18.48 -27.60
C THR A 480 -4.17 -17.54 -26.72
N GLY A 481 -3.84 -17.42 -25.43
CA GLY A 481 -4.50 -16.53 -24.47
C GLY A 481 -4.26 -15.03 -24.71
N ARG A 482 -3.21 -14.65 -25.45
CA ARG A 482 -3.01 -13.25 -25.87
C ARG A 482 -3.97 -12.80 -26.97
N ALA A 483 -4.63 -13.71 -27.67
CA ALA A 483 -5.63 -13.37 -28.70
C ALA A 483 -7.07 -13.30 -28.15
N THR A 484 -7.31 -13.75 -26.91
CA THR A 484 -8.64 -13.80 -26.27
C THR A 484 -8.75 -12.94 -24.99
N GLY A 485 -7.68 -12.20 -24.65
CA GLY A 485 -7.61 -11.32 -23.48
C GLY A 485 -8.57 -10.13 -23.46
N SER A 486 -9.29 -9.83 -24.54
CA SER A 486 -10.36 -8.81 -24.56
C SER A 486 -11.71 -9.32 -24.01
N ALA A 487 -11.89 -10.63 -23.84
CA ALA A 487 -13.12 -11.21 -23.29
C ALA A 487 -13.02 -11.53 -21.79
N ALA A 488 -11.82 -11.80 -21.26
CA ALA A 488 -11.60 -12.06 -19.84
C ALA A 488 -11.68 -10.79 -18.97
N GLY A 489 -11.43 -9.61 -19.54
CA GLY A 489 -11.60 -8.33 -18.84
C GLY A 489 -13.06 -7.97 -18.55
N ALA A 490 -14.00 -8.42 -19.39
CA ALA A 490 -15.43 -8.16 -19.21
C ALA A 490 -16.06 -9.07 -18.13
N ALA A 491 -15.60 -10.32 -18.00
CA ALA A 491 -16.14 -11.28 -17.02
C ALA A 491 -15.69 -10.99 -15.58
N ILE A 492 -14.50 -10.39 -15.39
CA ILE A 492 -13.99 -10.03 -14.06
C ILE A 492 -14.67 -8.74 -13.55
N GLY A 493 -15.06 -7.83 -14.46
CA GLY A 493 -15.85 -6.65 -14.12
C GLY A 493 -17.26 -6.98 -13.63
N GLU A 494 -17.86 -8.06 -14.12
CA GLU A 494 -19.23 -8.48 -13.75
C GLU A 494 -19.27 -9.34 -12.48
N ALA A 495 -18.17 -10.05 -12.16
CA ALA A 495 -18.03 -10.84 -10.93
C ALA A 495 -17.76 -9.98 -9.67
N LEU A 496 -17.18 -8.79 -9.81
CA LEU A 496 -16.96 -7.85 -8.70
C LEU A 496 -18.19 -7.00 -8.36
N ALA A 497 -19.20 -6.97 -9.24
CA ALA A 497 -20.48 -6.29 -8.98
C ALA A 497 -21.54 -7.20 -8.31
N GLY A 498 -21.32 -8.51 -8.23
CA GLY A 498 -22.28 -9.50 -7.71
C GLY A 498 -22.12 -9.89 -6.22
N GLY A 499 -21.20 -9.26 -5.49
CA GLY A 499 -20.82 -9.62 -4.12
C GLY A 499 -21.71 -9.06 -3.01
N ALA A 500 -23.02 -8.89 -3.25
CA ALA A 500 -23.97 -8.58 -2.19
C ALA A 500 -25.12 -9.58 -2.23
N THR A 501 -25.37 -10.21 -1.08
CA THR A 501 -26.50 -11.09 -0.73
C THR A 501 -26.40 -12.55 -1.18
N THR A 502 -26.22 -13.47 -0.23
CA THR A 502 -27.25 -14.45 0.17
C THR A 502 -26.75 -15.39 1.28
N SER A 503 -27.26 -15.20 2.50
CA SER A 503 -27.52 -16.32 3.41
C SER A 503 -29.00 -16.67 3.27
N THR A 504 -29.32 -17.81 2.67
CA THR A 504 -30.70 -18.28 2.54
C THR A 504 -30.95 -19.51 3.41
N GLY A 505 -31.97 -19.39 4.26
CA GLY A 505 -32.81 -20.45 4.80
C GLY A 505 -33.91 -19.75 5.59
N ALA A 506 -35.21 -19.92 5.36
CA ALA A 506 -35.99 -20.82 4.54
C ALA A 506 -37.41 -20.20 4.38
N GLY A 507 -38.21 -20.70 3.42
CA GLY A 507 -39.67 -20.62 3.52
C GLY A 507 -40.42 -19.96 2.35
N ALA A 508 -40.81 -20.79 1.38
CA ALA A 508 -42.11 -20.84 0.69
C ALA A 508 -42.92 -19.55 0.44
N ALA A 509 -43.16 -19.23 -0.85
CA ALA A 509 -44.49 -19.24 -1.52
C ALA A 509 -44.54 -18.29 -2.74
N SER A 510 -45.03 -18.82 -3.86
CA SER A 510 -45.27 -18.19 -5.17
C SER A 510 -46.49 -17.22 -5.18
N PRO A 511 -46.97 -16.69 -6.34
CA PRO A 511 -46.32 -15.81 -7.34
C PRO A 511 -47.25 -14.64 -7.84
N ARG A 512 -46.73 -13.84 -8.80
CA ARG A 512 -47.42 -12.88 -9.74
C ARG A 512 -47.71 -11.48 -9.13
N LYS A 513 -47.62 -10.34 -9.84
CA LYS A 513 -47.76 -10.02 -11.27
C LYS A 513 -47.29 -8.56 -11.54
N LYS A 514 -46.62 -8.34 -12.69
CA LYS A 514 -46.58 -7.17 -13.60
C LYS A 514 -46.90 -5.75 -13.06
N ALA A 515 -46.01 -4.79 -13.32
CA ALA A 515 -46.14 -3.78 -14.41
C ALA A 515 -45.29 -2.52 -14.14
N ALA A 516 -44.39 -2.19 -15.07
CA ALA A 516 -44.01 -0.80 -15.36
C ALA A 516 -45.07 -0.18 -16.31
N PRO A 517 -44.99 1.10 -16.74
CA PRO A 517 -44.11 2.21 -16.36
C PRO A 517 -44.92 3.50 -16.05
N ASN A 518 -44.27 4.63 -15.71
CA ASN A 518 -44.21 5.83 -16.56
C ASN A 518 -43.60 7.03 -15.82
N GLN A 519 -42.69 7.73 -16.48
CA GLN A 519 -42.44 9.16 -16.24
C GLN A 519 -43.70 9.97 -16.68
N PRO A 520 -43.79 11.25 -16.32
CA PRO A 520 -43.41 12.21 -17.34
C PRO A 520 -42.59 13.42 -16.83
N SER A 521 -41.92 13.99 -17.82
CA SER A 521 -41.20 15.25 -17.89
C SER A 521 -41.96 16.48 -17.37
N GLY A 522 -41.18 17.44 -16.86
CA GLY A 522 -41.17 18.78 -17.42
C GLY A 522 -41.93 19.85 -16.64
N SER A 523 -41.17 20.59 -15.83
CA SER A 523 -41.13 22.06 -15.85
C SER A 523 -39.85 22.52 -15.16
#